data_AF-A0A851DEV8-F1
#
_entry.id   AF-A0A851DEV8-F1
#
_cell.length_a   1.000
_cell.length_b   1.000
_cell.length_c   1.000
_cell.angle_alpha   90.00
_cell.angle_beta   90.00
_cell.angle_gamma   90.00
#
_symmetry.space_group_name_H-M   'P 1'
#
loop_
_entity.id
_entity.type
_entity.pdbx_description
1 polymer ?
#
loop_
_entity_poly.entity_id
_entity_poly.type
_entity_poly.pdbx_seq_one_letter_code
_entity_poly.pdbx_strand_id
1 'polypeptide(L)'
;ARINDNDGEFLLIEAADFIPKWLNPENSDNRVFFYKGELHIIPLSDTEEQECDFSDAGLTISEALALLSARSEEFLAAEPIRTAVYRRISGYPEKIQTSLHRAHCYLPAGAVAVLKQRPSLVAAAVQAFYLRDPVDLRACRTFKTFPPDERVMTVVTFTKCLYAQLMQQQFVPDRRSGYTLPLPSHPQYKAYELGMKLAHGFEILCSKCSKISPDSKRNVLCGPLWERFLSTLKENNYFKGELEGSVKYSELLRMAEDYFQRSVTEPESSVEVNPGDEVLTLLQTTTVDLKELEREAACLPPEDDDSWLEITPDDLDKILKE
;
A
#
# COMPACT_ATOMS: atom_id res chain seq x y z
N ALA A 1 3.60 -10.97 8.87
CA ALA A 1 3.05 -9.80 8.17
C ALA A 1 4.05 -8.68 8.32
N ARG A 2 4.37 -7.99 7.23
CA ARG A 2 5.23 -6.80 7.23
C ARG A 2 4.32 -5.57 7.15
N ILE A 3 4.71 -4.46 7.78
CA ILE A 3 3.93 -3.21 7.77
C ILE A 3 4.91 -2.08 7.48
N ASN A 4 4.68 -1.40 6.36
CA ASN A 4 5.52 -0.30 5.89
C ASN A 4 4.65 0.96 5.71
N ASP A 5 5.24 2.14 5.91
CA ASP A 5 4.69 3.42 5.46
C ASP A 5 5.52 3.94 4.27
N ASN A 6 5.24 5.15 3.77
CA ASN A 6 5.96 5.78 2.64
C ASN A 6 7.47 5.93 2.91
N ASP A 7 7.88 6.03 4.17
CA ASP A 7 9.29 6.14 4.60
C ASP A 7 9.92 4.77 4.95
N GLY A 8 9.19 3.66 4.76
CA GLY A 8 9.63 2.30 5.10
C GLY A 8 9.14 1.83 6.47
N GLU A 9 10.01 1.16 7.22
CA GLU A 9 9.68 0.64 8.55
C GLU A 9 9.69 1.76 9.60
N PHE A 10 8.54 2.06 10.17
CA PHE A 10 8.35 3.22 11.06
C PHE A 10 8.41 2.88 12.56
N LEU A 11 8.47 1.59 12.93
CA LEU A 11 8.35 1.14 14.33
C LEU A 11 9.42 1.74 15.25
N LEU A 12 10.62 1.95 14.71
CA LEU A 12 11.77 2.41 15.47
C LEU A 12 11.91 3.93 15.55
N ILE A 13 11.05 4.70 14.87
CA ILE A 13 11.08 6.17 14.94
C ILE A 13 10.86 6.64 16.39
N GLU A 14 9.91 6.03 17.08
CA GLU A 14 9.53 6.39 18.46
C GLU A 14 10.61 6.04 19.49
N ALA A 15 11.50 5.09 19.17
CA ALA A 15 12.57 4.65 20.03
C ALA A 15 13.95 5.16 19.60
N ALA A 16 14.03 6.11 18.65
CA ALA A 16 15.26 6.55 18.00
C ALA A 16 16.40 6.88 18.99
N ASP A 17 16.09 7.54 20.11
CA ASP A 17 17.07 7.93 21.13
C ASP A 17 17.65 6.75 21.94
N PHE A 18 16.99 5.59 21.90
CA PHE A 18 17.32 4.41 22.71
C PHE A 18 17.87 3.24 21.89
N ILE A 19 17.88 3.36 20.57
CA ILE A 19 18.33 2.29 19.66
C ILE A 19 19.85 2.10 19.77
N PRO A 20 20.36 0.87 19.66
CA PRO A 20 21.79 0.62 19.61
C PRO A 20 22.45 1.34 18.41
N LYS A 21 23.62 1.95 18.63
CA LYS A 21 24.35 2.71 17.59
C LYS A 21 24.71 1.91 16.32
N TRP A 22 24.71 0.59 16.41
CA TRP A 22 24.99 -0.28 15.27
C TRP A 22 23.76 -0.43 14.36
N LEU A 23 22.54 -0.21 14.85
CA LEU A 23 21.30 -0.42 14.09
C LEU A 23 20.96 0.86 13.31
N ASN A 24 21.05 0.75 12.00
CA ASN A 24 20.86 1.84 11.04
C ASN A 24 19.86 1.39 9.95
N PRO A 25 19.26 2.33 9.19
CA PRO A 25 18.31 1.99 8.13
C PRO A 25 18.86 0.96 7.12
N GLU A 26 20.16 1.04 6.80
CA GLU A 26 20.81 0.15 5.84
C GLU A 26 20.96 -1.31 6.31
N ASN A 27 20.94 -1.57 7.63
CA ASN A 27 21.15 -2.91 8.18
C ASN A 27 19.97 -3.43 9.02
N SER A 28 18.89 -2.66 9.11
CA SER A 28 17.70 -2.97 9.90
C SER A 28 16.77 -4.00 9.27
N ASP A 29 16.95 -4.28 7.99
CA ASP A 29 16.10 -5.21 7.25
C ASP A 29 16.08 -6.61 7.89
N ASN A 30 14.88 -7.15 8.07
CA ASN A 30 14.62 -8.45 8.70
C ASN A 30 15.24 -8.66 10.08
N ARG A 31 15.38 -7.58 10.89
CA ARG A 31 15.91 -7.67 12.27
C ARG A 31 14.92 -7.27 13.36
N VAL A 32 13.89 -6.51 13.02
CA VAL A 32 12.95 -5.92 13.99
C VAL A 32 11.62 -6.64 13.86
N PHE A 33 11.17 -7.28 14.94
CA PHE A 33 9.93 -8.06 14.91
C PHE A 33 9.09 -7.88 16.17
N PHE A 34 7.78 -7.91 15.99
CA PHE A 34 6.86 -8.24 17.07
C PHE A 34 6.64 -9.75 17.09
N TYR A 35 7.08 -10.40 18.17
CA TYR A 35 6.90 -11.83 18.40
C TYR A 35 6.21 -12.04 19.74
N LYS A 36 5.08 -12.76 19.74
CA LYS A 36 4.23 -12.98 20.93
C LYS A 36 3.82 -11.68 21.67
N GLY A 37 3.68 -10.57 20.95
CA GLY A 37 3.31 -9.26 21.50
C GLY A 37 4.49 -8.43 22.03
N GLU A 38 5.70 -8.98 22.03
CA GLU A 38 6.91 -8.30 22.49
C GLU A 38 7.80 -7.88 21.33
N LEU A 39 8.45 -6.73 21.46
CA LEU A 39 9.40 -6.22 20.48
C LEU A 39 10.74 -6.93 20.63
N HIS A 40 11.23 -7.48 19.52
CA HIS A 40 12.50 -8.18 19.43
C HIS A 40 13.41 -7.51 18.38
N ILE A 41 14.71 -7.44 18.68
CA ILE A 41 15.74 -6.91 17.79
C ILE A 41 16.87 -7.95 17.71
N ILE A 42 17.11 -8.47 16.50
CA ILE A 42 18.16 -9.46 16.26
C ILE A 42 19.50 -8.72 16.04
N PRO A 43 20.51 -8.90 16.91
CA PRO A 43 21.79 -8.21 16.80
C PRO A 43 22.57 -8.64 15.55
N LEU A 44 23.52 -7.81 15.14
CA LEU A 44 24.60 -8.26 14.25
C LEU A 44 25.35 -9.39 14.96
N SER A 45 25.65 -10.47 14.24
CA SER A 45 26.45 -11.57 14.74
C SER A 45 27.92 -11.15 14.88
N ASP A 46 28.20 -10.25 15.81
CA ASP A 46 29.55 -9.90 16.24
C ASP A 46 29.86 -10.66 17.53
N THR A 47 30.26 -11.92 17.39
CA THR A 47 31.07 -12.56 18.44
C THR A 47 31.87 -13.71 17.85
N GLU A 48 33.18 -13.60 17.98
CA GLU A 48 34.22 -14.62 17.74
C GLU A 48 34.06 -15.90 18.59
N GLU A 49 32.87 -16.20 19.14
CA GLU A 49 32.62 -17.30 20.08
C GLU A 49 31.35 -18.11 19.82
N GLN A 50 30.59 -17.86 18.74
CA GLN A 50 29.53 -18.76 18.30
C GLN A 50 29.61 -18.97 16.78
N GLU A 51 29.92 -20.20 16.39
CA GLU A 51 29.81 -20.72 15.01
C GLU A 51 28.36 -20.55 14.52
N CYS A 52 28.05 -19.38 14.00
CA CYS A 52 26.85 -19.11 13.21
C CYS A 52 27.33 -18.38 11.96
N ASP A 53 27.45 -19.12 10.87
CA ASP A 53 27.91 -18.69 9.54
C ASP A 53 26.94 -17.67 8.89
N PHE A 54 26.69 -16.54 9.52
CA PHE A 54 26.06 -15.41 8.85
C PHE A 54 27.18 -14.60 8.18
N SER A 55 27.56 -15.01 6.98
CA SER A 55 28.35 -14.17 6.08
C SER A 55 27.71 -12.77 5.97
N ASP A 56 28.50 -11.77 5.61
CA ASP A 56 28.16 -10.35 5.34
C ASP A 56 26.95 -10.11 4.39
N ALA A 57 26.30 -11.18 3.93
CA ALA A 57 25.00 -11.18 3.29
C ALA A 57 23.89 -11.06 4.37
N GLY A 58 23.03 -10.05 4.23
CA GLY A 58 21.96 -9.74 5.18
C GLY A 58 21.13 -10.94 5.64
N LEU A 59 20.62 -10.86 6.88
CA LEU A 59 19.81 -11.89 7.51
C LEU A 59 18.52 -12.14 6.70
N THR A 60 18.26 -13.38 6.31
CA THR A 60 17.02 -13.71 5.59
C THR A 60 15.83 -13.82 6.54
N ILE A 61 14.61 -13.59 6.04
CA ILE A 61 13.38 -13.70 6.85
C ILE A 61 13.21 -15.11 7.45
N SER A 62 13.53 -16.16 6.69
CA SER A 62 13.44 -17.54 7.17
C SER A 62 14.39 -17.81 8.34
N GLU A 63 15.61 -17.28 8.28
CA GLU A 63 16.59 -17.38 9.36
C GLU A 63 16.16 -16.56 10.58
N ALA A 64 15.70 -15.33 10.37
CA ALA A 64 15.18 -14.48 11.45
C ALA A 64 14.03 -15.16 12.20
N LEU A 65 13.08 -15.77 11.48
CA LEU A 65 11.97 -16.50 12.07
C LEU A 65 12.44 -17.77 12.81
N ALA A 66 13.42 -18.50 12.27
CA ALA A 66 14.00 -19.66 12.93
C ALA A 66 14.69 -19.26 14.25
N LEU A 67 15.47 -18.18 14.23
CA LEU A 67 16.13 -17.61 15.41
C LEU A 67 15.11 -17.19 16.47
N LEU A 68 14.09 -16.41 16.11
CA LEU A 68 13.04 -15.99 17.03
C LEU A 68 12.27 -17.17 17.63
N SER A 69 12.05 -18.23 16.84
CA SER A 69 11.36 -19.43 17.34
C SER A 69 12.19 -20.23 18.34
N ALA A 70 13.52 -20.23 18.19
CA ALA A 70 14.43 -21.01 19.03
C ALA A 70 14.91 -20.24 20.27
N ARG A 71 15.17 -18.93 20.13
CA ARG A 71 15.90 -18.10 21.10
C ARG A 71 15.22 -16.74 21.33
N SER A 72 13.88 -16.69 21.43
CA SER A 72 13.15 -15.42 21.56
C SER A 72 13.64 -14.56 22.73
N GLU A 73 13.99 -15.16 23.87
CA GLU A 73 14.41 -14.41 25.07
C GLU A 73 15.73 -13.65 24.88
N GLU A 74 16.62 -14.12 24.01
CA GLU A 74 17.90 -13.46 23.71
C GLU A 74 17.72 -12.19 22.86
N PHE A 75 16.65 -12.14 22.08
CA PHE A 75 16.39 -11.04 21.14
C PHE A 75 15.41 -10.01 21.68
N LEU A 76 15.01 -10.12 22.95
CA LEU A 76 14.10 -9.17 23.56
C LEU A 76 14.71 -7.75 23.55
N ALA A 77 13.98 -6.79 22.99
CA ALA A 77 14.46 -5.42 22.92
C ALA A 77 14.66 -4.82 24.33
N ALA A 78 15.66 -3.96 24.46
CA ALA A 78 15.96 -3.32 25.73
C ALA A 78 14.76 -2.53 26.28
N GLU A 79 14.63 -2.49 27.61
CA GLU A 79 13.50 -1.85 28.29
C GLU A 79 13.19 -0.41 27.83
N PRO A 80 14.20 0.47 27.62
CA PRO A 80 13.93 1.84 27.14
C PRO A 80 13.26 1.88 25.77
N ILE A 81 13.67 0.98 24.85
CA ILE A 81 13.11 0.87 23.50
C ILE A 81 11.65 0.41 23.59
N ARG A 82 11.38 -0.67 24.33
CA ARG A 82 10.02 -1.20 24.51
C ARG A 82 9.12 -0.17 25.17
N THR A 83 9.59 0.53 26.20
CA THR A 83 8.83 1.57 26.89
C THR A 83 8.43 2.71 25.95
N ALA A 84 9.34 3.16 25.09
CA ALA A 84 9.05 4.21 24.11
C ALA A 84 7.96 3.78 23.11
N VAL A 85 8.10 2.57 22.54
CA VAL A 85 7.12 2.01 21.60
C VAL A 85 5.76 1.76 22.28
N TYR A 86 5.75 1.17 23.48
CA TYR A 86 4.52 0.90 24.25
C TYR A 86 3.79 2.15 24.72
N ARG A 87 4.53 3.23 25.02
CA ARG A 87 3.91 4.53 25.28
C ARG A 87 3.15 5.01 24.04
N ARG A 88 3.72 4.87 22.85
CA ARG A 88 3.08 5.32 21.60
C ARG A 88 1.83 4.53 21.24
N ILE A 89 1.87 3.20 21.40
CA ILE A 89 0.74 2.32 21.06
C ILE A 89 -0.24 2.14 22.23
N SER A 90 -0.03 2.84 23.35
CA SER A 90 -0.94 2.79 24.49
C SER A 90 -2.35 3.23 24.10
N GLY A 91 -3.36 2.46 24.52
CA GLY A 91 -4.77 2.70 24.23
C GLY A 91 -5.26 2.18 22.89
N TYR A 92 -4.41 1.54 22.07
CA TYR A 92 -4.86 0.71 20.96
C TYR A 92 -5.24 -0.69 21.47
N PRO A 93 -6.27 -1.33 20.90
CA PRO A 93 -6.97 -0.98 19.67
C PRO A 93 -8.10 0.05 19.81
N GLU A 94 -8.58 0.38 21.01
CA GLU A 94 -9.79 1.20 21.21
C GLU A 94 -9.66 2.61 20.60
N LYS A 95 -8.48 3.22 20.72
CA LYS A 95 -8.17 4.54 20.16
C LYS A 95 -8.39 4.63 18.65
N ILE A 96 -8.29 3.51 17.91
CA ILE A 96 -8.49 3.50 16.45
C ILE A 96 -9.86 4.04 16.04
N GLN A 97 -10.89 3.81 16.86
CA GLN A 97 -12.26 4.23 16.58
C GLN A 97 -12.37 5.75 16.44
N THR A 98 -11.56 6.50 17.20
CA THR A 98 -11.51 7.97 17.11
C THR A 98 -10.87 8.50 15.83
N SER A 99 -10.09 7.65 15.15
CA SER A 99 -9.43 7.94 13.88
C SER A 99 -10.23 7.46 12.66
N LEU A 100 -11.38 6.82 12.87
CA LEU A 100 -12.29 6.43 11.79
C LEU A 100 -13.27 7.55 11.49
N HIS A 101 -13.75 7.58 10.25
CA HIS A 101 -14.77 8.51 9.77
C HIS A 101 -15.68 7.80 8.77
N ARG A 102 -16.99 7.86 8.99
CA ARG A 102 -18.02 7.27 8.13
C ARG A 102 -18.68 8.34 7.30
N ALA A 103 -18.67 8.15 5.99
CA ALA A 103 -19.33 9.04 5.05
C ALA A 103 -20.19 8.25 4.05
N HIS A 104 -21.25 8.87 3.54
CA HIS A 104 -22.04 8.31 2.46
C HIS A 104 -21.29 8.49 1.15
N CYS A 105 -21.32 7.47 0.31
CA CYS A 105 -20.67 7.45 -0.98
C CYS A 105 -21.62 6.83 -2.00
N TYR A 106 -21.82 7.50 -3.14
CA TYR A 106 -22.57 6.95 -4.26
C TYR A 106 -21.64 6.18 -5.20
N LEU A 107 -21.60 4.86 -5.06
CA LEU A 107 -20.58 3.99 -5.63
C LEU A 107 -21.14 2.93 -6.57
N PRO A 108 -20.36 2.47 -7.57
CA PRO A 108 -20.72 1.31 -8.37
C PRO A 108 -20.97 0.08 -7.49
N ALA A 109 -22.00 -0.68 -7.80
CA ALA A 109 -22.42 -1.82 -6.98
C ALA A 109 -21.30 -2.87 -6.78
N GLY A 110 -20.48 -3.10 -7.80
CA GLY A 110 -19.30 -3.96 -7.69
C GLY A 110 -18.29 -3.45 -6.65
N ALA A 111 -18.05 -2.14 -6.58
CA ALA A 111 -17.16 -1.55 -5.59
C ALA A 111 -17.73 -1.69 -4.18
N VAL A 112 -19.05 -1.51 -4.02
CA VAL A 112 -19.73 -1.72 -2.74
C VAL A 112 -19.60 -3.18 -2.29
N ALA A 113 -19.79 -4.13 -3.20
CA ALA A 113 -19.65 -5.56 -2.90
C ALA A 113 -18.23 -5.93 -2.47
N VAL A 114 -17.21 -5.39 -3.15
CA VAL A 114 -15.79 -5.55 -2.78
C VAL A 114 -15.54 -4.98 -1.38
N LEU A 115 -16.01 -3.76 -1.10
CA LEU A 115 -15.82 -3.11 0.20
C LEU A 115 -16.50 -3.84 1.36
N LYS A 116 -17.66 -4.47 1.12
CA LYS A 116 -18.33 -5.28 2.14
C LYS A 116 -17.51 -6.51 2.55
N GLN A 117 -16.81 -7.14 1.62
CA GLN A 117 -15.96 -8.30 1.93
C GLN A 117 -14.60 -7.89 2.48
N ARG A 118 -14.03 -6.80 1.94
CA ARG A 118 -12.69 -6.35 2.29
C ARG A 118 -12.62 -4.82 2.45
N PRO A 119 -13.03 -4.29 3.62
CA PRO A 119 -13.03 -2.85 3.87
C PRO A 119 -11.65 -2.19 3.80
N SER A 120 -10.57 -2.94 4.03
CA SER A 120 -9.20 -2.40 3.97
C SER A 120 -8.80 -1.90 2.58
N LEU A 121 -9.46 -2.34 1.51
CA LEU A 121 -9.19 -1.90 0.14
C LEU A 121 -9.56 -0.44 -0.12
N VAL A 122 -10.35 0.20 0.77
CA VAL A 122 -10.58 1.65 0.73
C VAL A 122 -9.25 2.41 0.70
N ALA A 123 -8.27 2.02 1.53
CA ALA A 123 -6.99 2.71 1.61
C ALA A 123 -6.24 2.69 0.27
N ALA A 124 -6.16 1.52 -0.36
CA ALA A 124 -5.50 1.35 -1.65
C ALA A 124 -6.21 2.15 -2.76
N ALA A 125 -7.54 2.14 -2.79
CA ALA A 125 -8.32 2.91 -3.77
C ALA A 125 -8.14 4.43 -3.57
N VAL A 126 -8.21 4.91 -2.32
CA VAL A 126 -7.98 6.34 -2.00
C VAL A 126 -6.57 6.76 -2.40
N GLN A 127 -5.55 5.96 -2.08
CA GLN A 127 -4.17 6.26 -2.44
C GLN A 127 -3.96 6.27 -3.96
N ALA A 128 -4.54 5.29 -4.68
CA ALA A 128 -4.49 5.24 -6.14
C ALA A 128 -5.14 6.47 -6.78
N PHE A 129 -6.22 6.99 -6.19
CA PHE A 129 -6.80 8.27 -6.60
C PHE A 129 -5.90 9.44 -6.22
N TYR A 130 -5.43 9.51 -4.97
CA TYR A 130 -4.67 10.65 -4.46
C TYR A 130 -3.36 10.88 -5.22
N LEU A 131 -2.66 9.81 -5.57
CA LEU A 131 -1.38 9.80 -6.29
C LEU A 131 -1.53 9.64 -7.82
N ARG A 132 -2.74 9.76 -8.35
CA ARG A 132 -3.04 9.53 -9.77
C ARG A 132 -2.22 10.44 -10.69
N ASP A 133 -1.86 9.91 -11.85
CA ASP A 133 -1.22 10.66 -12.92
C ASP A 133 -2.13 10.81 -14.18
N PRO A 134 -1.71 11.56 -15.22
CA PRO A 134 -2.49 11.69 -16.44
C PRO A 134 -2.66 10.40 -17.26
N VAL A 135 -1.87 9.34 -17.01
CA VAL A 135 -2.01 8.03 -17.66
C VAL A 135 -3.11 7.24 -16.95
N ASP A 136 -3.11 7.23 -15.62
CA ASP A 136 -4.14 6.64 -14.76
C ASP A 136 -5.54 7.17 -15.10
N LEU A 137 -5.65 8.49 -15.29
CA LEU A 137 -6.91 9.13 -15.68
C LEU A 137 -7.41 8.72 -17.07
N ARG A 138 -6.55 8.24 -17.97
CA ARG A 138 -6.99 7.71 -19.28
C ARG A 138 -7.71 6.39 -19.12
N ALA A 139 -7.32 5.56 -18.15
CA ALA A 139 -8.00 4.30 -17.86
C ALA A 139 -9.43 4.56 -17.35
N CYS A 140 -9.63 5.63 -16.58
CA CYS A 140 -10.92 6.07 -16.06
C CYS A 140 -11.88 6.65 -17.12
N ARG A 141 -11.51 6.70 -18.40
CA ARG A 141 -12.41 7.26 -19.43
C ARG A 141 -13.56 6.35 -19.80
N THR A 142 -13.37 5.04 -19.68
CA THR A 142 -14.36 4.05 -20.11
C THR A 142 -14.95 3.24 -18.96
N PHE A 143 -14.37 3.34 -17.75
CA PHE A 143 -14.83 2.60 -16.56
C PHE A 143 -15.15 1.13 -16.86
N LYS A 144 -14.12 0.36 -17.24
CA LYS A 144 -14.28 -1.03 -17.72
C LYS A 144 -14.57 -1.98 -16.58
N THR A 145 -13.97 -1.75 -15.42
CA THR A 145 -14.09 -2.66 -14.27
C THR A 145 -15.29 -2.29 -13.41
N PHE A 146 -15.52 -0.98 -13.20
CA PHE A 146 -16.62 -0.47 -12.39
C PHE A 146 -17.55 0.46 -13.19
N PRO A 147 -18.51 -0.08 -13.96
CA PRO A 147 -19.42 0.73 -14.76
C PRO A 147 -20.18 1.78 -13.91
N PRO A 148 -20.38 3.00 -14.44
CA PRO A 148 -21.03 4.10 -13.71
C PRO A 148 -22.57 3.98 -13.70
N ASP A 149 -23.18 3.05 -14.41
CA ASP A 149 -24.64 2.98 -14.56
C ASP A 149 -25.32 2.46 -13.30
N GLU A 150 -24.77 1.40 -12.69
CA GLU A 150 -25.33 0.72 -11.53
C GLU A 150 -24.64 1.20 -10.25
N ARG A 151 -25.07 2.36 -9.75
CA ARG A 151 -24.55 2.96 -8.53
C ARG A 151 -25.58 2.95 -7.41
N VAL A 152 -25.11 2.82 -6.18
CA VAL A 152 -25.93 2.76 -4.97
C VAL A 152 -25.31 3.60 -3.87
N MET A 153 -26.16 4.18 -3.03
CA MET A 153 -25.72 4.91 -1.84
C MET A 153 -25.29 3.91 -0.77
N THR A 154 -24.11 4.08 -0.21
CA THR A 154 -23.61 3.23 0.89
C THR A 154 -22.81 4.04 1.89
N VAL A 155 -22.60 3.50 3.09
CA VAL A 155 -21.69 4.07 4.09
C VAL A 155 -20.33 3.41 3.94
N VAL A 156 -19.29 4.22 3.73
CA VAL A 156 -17.90 3.76 3.70
C VAL A 156 -17.18 4.30 4.93
N THR A 157 -16.44 3.42 5.59
CA THR A 157 -15.60 3.78 6.73
C THR A 157 -14.18 4.02 6.24
N PHE A 158 -13.69 5.23 6.47
CA PHE A 158 -12.33 5.66 6.17
C PHE A 158 -11.56 5.84 7.47
N THR A 159 -10.24 5.96 7.39
CA THR A 159 -9.52 6.75 8.40
C THR A 159 -9.75 8.22 8.11
N LYS A 160 -9.69 9.08 9.13
CA LYS A 160 -9.76 10.54 8.98
C LYS A 160 -8.77 11.05 7.92
N CYS A 161 -7.54 10.53 7.92
CA CYS A 161 -6.54 10.88 6.90
C CYS A 161 -7.03 10.58 5.47
N LEU A 162 -7.49 9.34 5.21
CA LEU A 162 -7.97 8.94 3.88
C LEU A 162 -9.20 9.74 3.43
N TYR A 163 -10.11 10.04 4.37
CA TYR A 163 -11.25 10.90 4.10
C TYR A 163 -10.82 12.32 3.71
N ALA A 164 -9.91 12.93 4.49
CA ALA A 164 -9.38 14.26 4.20
C ALA A 164 -8.69 14.31 2.82
N GLN A 165 -7.91 13.28 2.49
CA GLN A 165 -7.25 13.15 1.18
C GLN A 165 -8.27 13.16 0.02
N LEU A 166 -9.40 12.46 0.15
CA LEU A 166 -10.47 12.50 -0.85
C LEU A 166 -11.19 13.84 -0.87
N MET A 167 -11.51 14.41 0.30
CA MET A 167 -12.33 15.62 0.37
C MET A 167 -11.61 16.85 -0.18
N GLN A 168 -10.36 17.06 0.22
CA GLN A 168 -9.63 18.28 -0.11
C GLN A 168 -9.18 18.35 -1.58
N GLN A 169 -9.12 17.22 -2.28
CA GLN A 169 -8.73 17.21 -3.69
C GLN A 169 -9.89 17.62 -4.61
N GLN A 170 -9.80 18.81 -5.21
CA GLN A 170 -10.71 19.22 -6.26
C GLN A 170 -10.52 18.33 -7.50
N PHE A 171 -11.61 17.75 -8.00
CA PHE A 171 -11.56 16.84 -9.15
C PHE A 171 -12.82 16.93 -10.00
N VAL A 172 -12.61 17.07 -11.31
CA VAL A 172 -13.67 17.07 -12.31
C VAL A 172 -13.47 15.85 -13.21
N PRO A 173 -14.45 14.93 -13.31
CA PRO A 173 -14.30 13.73 -14.12
C PRO A 173 -14.29 14.06 -15.61
N ASP A 174 -13.63 13.22 -16.41
CA ASP A 174 -13.74 13.29 -17.87
C ASP A 174 -15.19 12.98 -18.26
N ARG A 175 -15.80 13.76 -19.16
CA ARG A 175 -17.20 13.56 -19.60
C ARG A 175 -17.45 12.15 -20.16
N ARG A 176 -16.41 11.49 -20.68
CA ARG A 176 -16.50 10.13 -21.23
C ARG A 176 -16.70 9.07 -20.15
N SER A 177 -16.33 9.37 -18.91
CA SER A 177 -16.40 8.44 -17.77
C SER A 177 -17.83 8.05 -17.35
N GLY A 178 -18.85 8.78 -17.82
CA GLY A 178 -20.24 8.61 -17.39
C GLY A 178 -20.56 9.21 -16.02
N TYR A 179 -19.58 9.77 -15.30
CA TYR A 179 -19.82 10.49 -14.06
C TYR A 179 -20.28 11.93 -14.34
N THR A 180 -21.48 12.26 -13.85
CA THR A 180 -22.00 13.62 -13.80
C THR A 180 -22.35 13.94 -12.36
N LEU A 181 -21.74 15.00 -11.82
CA LEU A 181 -22.06 15.46 -10.47
C LEU A 181 -23.31 16.34 -10.49
N PRO A 182 -24.16 16.27 -9.45
CA PRO A 182 -25.26 17.20 -9.27
C PRO A 182 -24.74 18.62 -8.97
N LEU A 183 -25.63 19.59 -8.90
CA LEU A 183 -25.27 20.96 -8.49
C LEU A 183 -24.71 20.95 -7.04
N PRO A 184 -23.76 21.85 -6.70
CA PRO A 184 -23.21 21.95 -5.34
C PRO A 184 -24.25 22.23 -4.24
N SER A 185 -25.42 22.77 -4.60
CA SER A 185 -26.53 23.00 -3.67
C SER A 185 -27.33 21.71 -3.35
N HIS A 186 -27.02 20.58 -3.99
CA HIS A 186 -27.71 19.33 -3.75
C HIS A 186 -27.34 18.78 -2.37
N PRO A 187 -28.32 18.38 -1.53
CA PRO A 187 -28.05 17.90 -0.16
C PRO A 187 -27.06 16.73 -0.09
N GLN A 188 -27.06 15.88 -1.11
CA GLN A 188 -26.16 14.71 -1.19
C GLN A 188 -24.92 14.96 -2.06
N TYR A 189 -24.63 16.20 -2.48
CA TYR A 189 -23.51 16.51 -3.38
C TYR A 189 -22.19 15.87 -2.90
N LYS A 190 -21.92 15.97 -1.59
CA LYS A 190 -20.75 15.37 -0.93
C LYS A 190 -20.64 13.86 -1.21
N ALA A 191 -21.74 13.12 -1.08
CA ALA A 191 -21.77 11.68 -1.31
C ALA A 191 -21.52 11.29 -2.78
N TYR A 192 -22.03 12.11 -3.73
CA TYR A 192 -21.74 11.92 -5.15
C TYR A 192 -20.28 12.21 -5.49
N GLU A 193 -19.72 13.28 -4.90
CA GLU A 193 -18.33 13.66 -5.11
C GLU A 193 -17.37 12.62 -4.53
N LEU A 194 -17.55 12.21 -3.28
CA LEU A 194 -16.75 11.17 -2.63
C LEU A 194 -16.84 9.84 -3.36
N GLY A 195 -18.06 9.40 -3.68
CA GLY A 195 -18.30 8.16 -4.42
C GLY A 195 -17.61 8.17 -5.78
N MET A 196 -17.70 9.28 -6.51
CA MET A 196 -16.99 9.44 -7.79
C MET A 196 -15.48 9.33 -7.61
N LYS A 197 -14.87 10.07 -6.66
CA LYS A 197 -13.41 10.05 -6.44
C LYS A 197 -12.92 8.65 -6.05
N LEU A 198 -13.63 8.01 -5.13
CA LEU A 198 -13.31 6.65 -4.70
C LEU A 198 -13.47 5.62 -5.83
N ALA A 199 -14.51 5.74 -6.66
CA ALA A 199 -14.68 4.87 -7.82
C ALA A 199 -13.55 5.04 -8.86
N HIS A 200 -13.08 6.27 -9.10
CA HIS A 200 -11.89 6.49 -9.92
C HIS A 200 -10.66 5.82 -9.31
N GLY A 201 -10.50 5.88 -7.99
CA GLY A 201 -9.43 5.18 -7.27
C GLY A 201 -9.43 3.67 -7.53
N PHE A 202 -10.60 3.03 -7.43
CA PHE A 202 -10.75 1.61 -7.74
C PHE A 202 -10.48 1.27 -9.21
N GLU A 203 -10.96 2.09 -10.14
CA GLU A 203 -10.70 1.88 -11.58
C GLU A 203 -9.20 2.01 -11.90
N ILE A 204 -8.52 3.01 -11.33
CA ILE A 204 -7.06 3.18 -11.47
C ILE A 204 -6.34 1.96 -10.91
N LEU A 205 -6.70 1.54 -9.71
CA LEU A 205 -6.08 0.41 -9.03
C LEU A 205 -6.18 -0.87 -9.89
N CYS A 206 -7.36 -1.17 -10.44
CA CYS A 206 -7.55 -2.32 -11.32
C CYS A 206 -6.91 -2.15 -12.70
N SER A 207 -6.70 -0.93 -13.20
CA SER A 207 -6.03 -0.70 -14.48
C SER A 207 -4.55 -1.02 -14.46
N LYS A 208 -3.92 -0.90 -13.27
CA LYS A 208 -2.52 -1.22 -13.01
C LYS A 208 -2.28 -2.72 -12.82
N CYS A 209 -3.34 -3.50 -12.67
CA CYS A 209 -3.25 -4.94 -12.59
C CYS A 209 -2.74 -5.49 -13.92
N SER A 210 -1.69 -6.31 -13.81
CA SER A 210 -1.31 -7.18 -14.89
C SER A 210 -2.48 -8.13 -15.08
N LYS A 211 -3.28 -7.92 -16.13
CA LYS A 211 -4.11 -9.01 -16.66
C LYS A 211 -3.24 -10.24 -16.65
N ILE A 212 -3.73 -11.34 -16.07
CA ILE A 212 -3.13 -12.67 -16.17
C ILE A 212 -2.99 -12.96 -17.67
N SER A 213 -1.88 -12.51 -18.23
CA SER A 213 -1.52 -12.56 -19.62
C SER A 213 -0.02 -12.87 -19.59
N PRO A 214 0.44 -13.87 -20.36
CA PRO A 214 1.83 -14.31 -20.35
C PRO A 214 2.83 -13.23 -20.80
N ASP A 215 2.36 -12.04 -21.19
CA ASP A 215 3.15 -10.89 -21.64
C ASP A 215 3.65 -9.96 -20.52
N SER A 216 3.30 -10.16 -19.25
CA SER A 216 3.88 -9.39 -18.13
C SER A 216 5.40 -9.55 -18.01
N LYS A 217 5.95 -10.63 -18.58
CA LYS A 217 7.42 -10.82 -18.76
C LYS A 217 8.07 -9.77 -19.66
N ARG A 218 7.32 -9.18 -20.60
CA ARG A 218 7.83 -8.16 -21.54
C ARG A 218 7.81 -6.75 -20.97
N ASN A 219 6.83 -6.41 -20.13
CA ASN A 219 6.71 -5.05 -19.58
C ASN A 219 7.83 -4.71 -18.59
N VAL A 220 8.35 -5.69 -17.84
CA VAL A 220 9.49 -5.50 -16.91
C VAL A 220 10.78 -5.16 -17.66
N LEU A 221 10.95 -5.72 -18.87
CA LEU A 221 12.10 -5.49 -19.75
C LEU A 221 11.95 -4.23 -20.65
N CYS A 222 10.89 -3.44 -20.47
CA CYS A 222 10.65 -2.19 -21.23
C CYS A 222 10.47 -0.96 -20.31
N GLY A 223 10.86 -1.06 -19.05
CA GLY A 223 10.77 0.05 -18.08
C GLY A 223 12.07 0.87 -17.97
N PRO A 224 12.01 2.10 -17.41
CA PRO A 224 13.18 2.95 -17.19
C PRO A 224 14.24 2.32 -16.27
N LEU A 225 13.84 1.38 -15.41
CA LEU A 225 14.75 0.60 -14.56
C LEU A 225 15.62 -0.36 -15.37
N TRP A 226 15.06 -1.01 -16.39
CA TRP A 226 15.81 -1.88 -17.29
C TRP A 226 16.80 -1.07 -18.13
N GLU A 227 16.40 0.11 -18.62
CA GLU A 227 17.29 1.01 -19.38
C GLU A 227 18.50 1.47 -18.55
N ARG A 228 18.28 1.77 -17.27
CA ARG A 228 19.34 2.13 -16.33
C ARG A 228 20.26 0.95 -16.05
N PHE A 229 19.70 -0.22 -15.77
CA PHE A 229 20.46 -1.45 -15.54
C PHE A 229 21.33 -1.82 -16.77
N LEU A 230 20.76 -1.74 -17.97
CA LEU A 230 21.46 -2.01 -19.21
C LEU A 230 22.60 -1.00 -19.45
N SER A 231 22.38 0.28 -19.14
CA SER A 231 23.42 1.32 -19.20
C SER A 231 24.59 1.00 -18.26
N THR A 232 24.29 0.59 -17.02
CA THR A 232 25.31 0.18 -16.04
C THR A 232 26.08 -1.07 -16.47
N LEU A 233 25.44 -2.05 -17.11
CA LEU A 233 26.13 -3.21 -17.67
C LEU A 233 27.07 -2.84 -18.83
N LYS A 234 26.66 -1.88 -19.68
CA LYS A 234 27.49 -1.34 -20.76
C LYS A 234 28.71 -0.60 -20.20
N GLU A 235 28.53 0.23 -19.18
CA GLU A 235 29.62 0.95 -18.50
C GLU A 235 30.62 0.00 -17.83
N ASN A 236 30.14 -1.09 -17.23
CA ASN A 236 30.98 -2.09 -16.57
C ASN A 236 31.59 -3.15 -17.52
N ASN A 237 31.55 -2.92 -18.84
CA ASN A 237 32.09 -3.82 -19.86
C ASN A 237 31.55 -5.27 -19.78
N TYR A 238 30.32 -5.47 -19.30
CA TYR A 238 29.70 -6.79 -19.18
C TYR A 238 29.62 -7.52 -20.54
N PHE A 239 29.32 -6.79 -21.61
CA PHE A 239 29.21 -7.31 -22.98
C PHE A 239 30.56 -7.52 -23.68
N LYS A 240 31.69 -7.28 -23.00
CA LYS A 240 33.06 -7.56 -23.48
C LYS A 240 33.40 -6.98 -24.86
N GLY A 241 32.76 -5.87 -25.25
CA GLY A 241 32.96 -5.22 -26.56
C GLY A 241 32.34 -5.97 -27.75
N GLU A 242 31.48 -6.97 -27.51
CA GLU A 242 30.74 -7.67 -28.55
C GLU A 242 29.73 -6.73 -29.24
N LEU A 243 29.57 -6.86 -30.56
CA LEU A 243 28.64 -6.04 -31.34
C LEU A 243 27.18 -6.37 -31.00
N GLU A 244 26.33 -5.35 -30.90
CA GLU A 244 24.90 -5.52 -30.67
C GLU A 244 24.27 -6.41 -31.75
N GLY A 245 23.62 -7.49 -31.34
CA GLY A 245 23.03 -8.50 -32.23
C GLY A 245 23.96 -9.67 -32.61
N SER A 246 25.21 -9.71 -32.13
CA SER A 246 26.03 -10.92 -32.24
C SER A 246 25.46 -12.07 -31.42
N VAL A 247 25.83 -13.32 -31.76
CA VAL A 247 25.35 -14.51 -31.02
C VAL A 247 25.75 -14.43 -29.54
N LYS A 248 27.00 -14.02 -29.26
CA LYS A 248 27.51 -13.85 -27.89
C LYS A 248 26.87 -12.67 -27.17
N TYR A 249 26.64 -11.56 -27.87
CA TYR A 249 25.93 -10.41 -27.30
C TYR A 249 24.50 -10.80 -26.89
N SER A 250 23.80 -11.55 -27.75
CA SER A 250 22.44 -12.01 -27.49
C SER A 250 22.39 -12.99 -26.32
N GLU A 251 23.40 -13.85 -26.17
CA GLU A 251 23.52 -14.77 -25.03
C GLU A 251 23.75 -14.02 -23.72
N LEU A 252 24.67 -13.05 -23.69
CA LEU A 252 24.93 -12.20 -22.52
C LEU A 252 23.71 -11.34 -22.17
N LEU A 253 23.03 -10.79 -23.18
CA LEU A 253 21.79 -10.03 -22.98
C LEU A 253 20.72 -10.91 -22.34
N ARG A 254 20.54 -12.15 -22.82
CA ARG A 254 19.61 -13.11 -22.21
C ARG A 254 19.98 -13.44 -20.76
N MET A 255 21.27 -13.59 -20.45
CA MET A 255 21.72 -13.81 -19.07
C MET A 255 21.44 -12.59 -18.17
N ALA A 256 21.62 -11.38 -18.69
CA ALA A 256 21.29 -10.13 -17.99
C ALA A 256 19.78 -9.96 -17.81
N GLU A 257 18.96 -10.32 -18.79
CA GLU A 257 17.49 -10.33 -18.70
C GLU A 257 17.03 -11.33 -17.63
N ASP A 258 17.56 -12.54 -17.64
CA ASP A 258 17.28 -13.57 -16.63
C ASP A 258 17.70 -13.12 -15.23
N TYR A 259 18.88 -12.49 -15.09
CA TYR A 259 19.36 -11.96 -13.82
C TYR A 259 18.49 -10.81 -13.34
N PHE A 260 18.17 -9.84 -14.20
CA PHE A 260 17.32 -8.71 -13.84
C PHE A 260 15.92 -9.18 -13.46
N GLN A 261 15.37 -10.14 -14.19
CA GLN A 261 14.11 -10.77 -13.81
C GLN A 261 14.24 -11.45 -12.45
N ARG A 262 15.29 -12.22 -12.18
CA ARG A 262 15.47 -12.85 -10.87
C ARG A 262 15.71 -11.83 -9.77
N SER A 263 16.42 -10.73 -10.00
CA SER A 263 16.66 -9.71 -8.98
C SER A 263 15.45 -8.80 -8.73
N VAL A 264 14.61 -8.59 -9.74
CA VAL A 264 13.36 -7.81 -9.61
C VAL A 264 12.20 -8.69 -9.16
N THR A 265 12.26 -10.00 -9.42
CA THR A 265 11.23 -10.99 -9.07
C THR A 265 11.62 -11.88 -7.89
N GLU A 266 12.84 -11.76 -7.33
CA GLU A 266 13.17 -12.22 -5.98
C GLU A 266 12.30 -11.38 -5.04
N PRO A 267 11.20 -11.95 -4.52
CA PRO A 267 10.40 -11.27 -3.55
C PRO A 267 11.17 -11.44 -2.25
N GLU A 268 11.85 -10.39 -1.78
CA GLU A 268 12.04 -10.29 -0.34
C GLU A 268 10.67 -10.52 0.32
N SER A 269 10.60 -11.56 1.13
CA SER A 269 9.46 -12.46 1.16
C SER A 269 8.14 -11.80 1.58
N SER A 270 7.26 -11.61 0.62
CA SER A 270 5.85 -12.01 0.64
C SER A 270 5.28 -11.62 -0.71
N VAL A 271 4.46 -12.47 -1.32
CA VAL A 271 3.59 -12.03 -2.41
C VAL A 271 2.64 -11.01 -1.77
N GLU A 272 3.01 -9.73 -1.73
CA GLU A 272 2.05 -8.67 -1.56
C GLU A 272 1.11 -8.81 -2.74
N VAL A 273 -0.04 -9.44 -2.50
CA VAL A 273 -1.11 -9.51 -3.48
C VAL A 273 -1.39 -8.07 -3.85
N ASN A 274 -1.12 -7.70 -5.10
CA ASN A 274 -1.41 -6.35 -5.57
C ASN A 274 -2.87 -6.07 -5.21
N PRO A 275 -3.18 -5.00 -4.45
CA PRO A 275 -4.53 -4.75 -4.00
C PRO A 275 -5.55 -4.71 -5.14
N GLY A 276 -5.14 -4.33 -6.35
CA GLY A 276 -6.00 -4.42 -7.53
C GLY A 276 -6.30 -5.85 -7.99
N ASP A 277 -5.37 -6.78 -7.87
CA ASP A 277 -5.59 -8.20 -8.21
C ASP A 277 -6.55 -8.84 -7.19
N GLU A 278 -6.44 -8.45 -5.91
CA GLU A 278 -7.41 -8.81 -4.86
C GLU A 278 -8.81 -8.29 -5.23
N VAL A 279 -8.93 -7.02 -5.63
CA VAL A 279 -10.20 -6.43 -6.09
C VAL A 279 -10.78 -7.21 -7.27
N LEU A 280 -9.97 -7.51 -8.30
CA LEU A 280 -10.43 -8.25 -9.48
C LEU A 280 -10.87 -9.68 -9.13
N THR A 281 -10.15 -10.34 -8.23
CA THR A 281 -10.50 -11.68 -7.75
C THR A 281 -11.83 -11.64 -7.00
N LEU A 282 -12.02 -10.67 -6.10
CA LEU A 282 -13.27 -10.49 -5.37
C LEU A 282 -14.44 -10.20 -6.33
N LEU A 283 -14.23 -9.37 -7.36
CA LEU A 283 -15.28 -9.11 -8.35
C LEU A 283 -15.71 -10.37 -9.13
N GLN A 284 -14.80 -11.30 -9.40
CA GLN A 284 -15.11 -12.55 -10.10
C GLN A 284 -15.84 -13.57 -9.21
N THR A 285 -15.52 -13.61 -7.92
CA THR A 285 -16.11 -14.57 -6.98
C THR A 285 -17.41 -14.08 -6.36
N THR A 286 -17.65 -12.76 -6.39
CA THR A 286 -18.79 -12.14 -5.71
C THR A 286 -19.96 -11.96 -6.65
N THR A 287 -21.12 -12.44 -6.23
CA THR A 287 -22.40 -12.11 -6.87
C THR A 287 -22.92 -10.78 -6.34
N VAL A 288 -23.14 -9.82 -7.24
CA VAL A 288 -23.68 -8.49 -6.90
C VAL A 288 -25.22 -8.54 -7.02
N ASP A 289 -25.93 -8.46 -5.89
CA ASP A 289 -27.39 -8.27 -5.88
C ASP A 289 -27.73 -6.79 -5.68
N LEU A 290 -28.06 -6.11 -6.78
CA LEU A 290 -28.42 -4.69 -6.78
C LEU A 290 -29.61 -4.37 -5.88
N LYS A 291 -30.62 -5.26 -5.84
CA LYS A 291 -31.86 -4.98 -5.08
C LYS A 291 -31.60 -5.02 -3.58
N GLU A 292 -30.72 -5.92 -3.14
CA GLU A 292 -30.30 -5.95 -1.75
C GLU A 292 -29.54 -4.68 -1.37
N LEU A 293 -28.61 -4.23 -2.22
CA LEU A 293 -27.86 -3.00 -1.99
C LEU A 293 -28.79 -1.77 -1.95
N GLU A 294 -29.78 -1.69 -2.84
CA GLU A 294 -30.80 -0.63 -2.83
C GLU A 294 -31.65 -0.64 -1.56
N ARG A 295 -32.01 -1.84 -1.06
CA ARG A 295 -32.76 -1.98 0.20
C ARG A 295 -31.95 -1.48 1.40
N GLU A 296 -30.66 -1.77 1.44
CA GLU A 296 -29.77 -1.27 2.50
C GLU A 296 -29.56 0.25 2.40
N ALA A 297 -29.46 0.78 1.17
CA ALA A 297 -29.35 2.21 0.90
C ALA A 297 -30.54 3.01 1.45
N ALA A 298 -31.72 2.39 1.62
CA ALA A 298 -32.89 3.02 2.21
C ALA A 298 -32.79 3.23 3.74
N CYS A 299 -31.87 2.55 4.43
CA CYS A 299 -31.74 2.58 5.88
C CYS A 299 -30.27 2.74 6.33
N LEU A 300 -29.56 3.71 5.74
CA LEU A 300 -28.16 3.98 6.09
C LEU A 300 -28.04 4.71 7.44
N PRO A 301 -27.05 4.37 8.29
CA PRO A 301 -26.72 5.15 9.46
C PRO A 301 -26.28 6.58 9.07
N PRO A 302 -26.41 7.57 9.98
CA PRO A 302 -25.95 8.93 9.72
C PRO A 302 -24.43 8.97 9.47
N GLU A 303 -24.01 9.95 8.66
CA GLU A 303 -22.59 10.28 8.48
C GLU A 303 -21.99 10.83 9.78
N ASP A 304 -20.68 10.67 9.94
CA ASP A 304 -19.94 11.34 10.99
C ASP A 304 -19.73 12.83 10.64
N ASP A 305 -19.51 13.65 11.68
CA ASP A 305 -19.36 15.09 11.51
C ASP A 305 -17.98 15.47 10.92
N ASP A 306 -17.97 16.54 10.12
CA ASP A 306 -16.81 17.01 9.37
C ASP A 306 -16.03 18.12 10.11
N SER A 307 -16.46 18.58 11.30
CA SER A 307 -15.86 19.75 11.97
C SER A 307 -14.38 19.59 12.27
N TRP A 308 -13.89 18.36 12.42
CA TRP A 308 -12.48 18.08 12.69
C TRP A 308 -11.55 18.40 11.51
N LEU A 309 -12.09 18.61 10.30
CA LEU A 309 -11.32 19.09 9.15
C LEU A 309 -10.95 20.57 9.28
N GLU A 310 -11.75 21.35 10.01
CA GLU A 310 -11.55 22.78 10.19
C GLU A 310 -10.79 23.03 11.50
N ILE A 311 -9.46 23.16 11.40
CA ILE A 311 -8.60 23.40 12.56
C ILE A 311 -8.44 24.90 12.77
N THR A 312 -8.88 25.41 13.92
CA THR A 312 -8.64 26.80 14.31
C THR A 312 -7.19 26.99 14.81
N PRO A 313 -6.63 28.21 14.79
CA PRO A 313 -5.29 28.47 15.34
C PRO A 313 -5.14 28.02 16.80
N ASP A 314 -6.17 28.22 17.62
CA ASP A 314 -6.17 27.79 19.03
C ASP A 314 -6.17 26.27 19.18
N ASP A 315 -6.80 25.54 18.25
CA ASP A 315 -6.80 24.08 18.25
C ASP A 315 -5.45 23.53 17.77
N LEU A 316 -4.82 24.18 16.78
CA LEU A 316 -3.45 23.87 16.36
C LEU A 316 -2.46 24.04 17.52
N ASP A 317 -2.57 25.13 18.28
CA ASP A 317 -1.73 25.39 19.46
C ASP A 317 -1.91 24.36 20.58
N LYS A 318 -3.09 23.72 20.68
CA LYS A 318 -3.30 22.60 21.61
C LYS A 318 -2.66 21.31 21.10
N ILE A 319 -2.83 21.01 19.81
CA ILE A 319 -2.24 19.82 19.18
C ILE A 319 -0.70 19.85 19.29
N LEU A 320 -0.08 21.01 19.15
CA LEU A 320 1.39 21.16 19.27
C LEU A 320 1.92 21.06 20.71
N LYS A 321 1.05 21.08 21.73
CA LYS A 321 1.42 20.98 23.15
C LYS A 321 1.27 19.57 23.72
N GLU A 322 0.58 18.68 23.00
CA GLU A 322 0.48 17.24 23.31
C GLU A 322 1.70 16.47 22.77
#